data_AF-A0A9X4ANX8-F1
#
_entry.id   AF-A0A9X4ANX8-F1
#
_cell.length_a   1.000
_cell.length_b   1.000
_cell.length_c   1.000
_cell.angle_alpha   90.00
_cell.angle_beta   90.00
_cell.angle_gamma   90.00
#
_symmetry.space_group_name_H-M   'P 1'
#
loop_
_entity.id
_entity.type
_entity.pdbx_description
1 polymer ?
#
loop_
_entity_poly.entity_id
_entity_poly.type
_entity_poly.pdbx_seq_one_letter_code
_entity_poly.pdbx_strand_id
1 'polypeptide(L)'
;MANKEELVQTVKVIVKHWRDGQLDEAYAGYRDLFSRPDFAEHRPEDQRSAFKLMIMAKGAPNPERPTDAMREAHLAAVPPLTELVTTHGDPADHEMLGMCHVVLGNIESASAIFRAGLNIERQRNPQSDLCGSLMKRISLI
;
A
#
# COMPACT_ATOMS: atom_id res chain seq x y z
N MET A 1 -2.18 -17.25 15.00
CA MET A 1 -2.94 -16.20 15.73
C MET A 1 -2.10 -14.94 15.72
N ALA A 2 -2.40 -14.06 14.77
CA ALA A 2 -1.78 -12.75 14.64
C ALA A 2 -1.88 -11.93 15.94
N ASN A 3 -0.75 -11.47 16.48
CA ASN A 3 -0.72 -10.63 17.67
C ASN A 3 -0.66 -9.14 17.29
N LYS A 4 -1.72 -8.39 17.63
CA LYS A 4 -1.79 -6.96 17.36
C LYS A 4 -0.67 -6.16 18.03
N GLU A 5 -0.30 -6.50 19.26
CA GLU A 5 0.75 -5.79 19.99
C GLU A 5 2.09 -5.94 19.27
N GLU A 6 2.37 -7.13 18.77
CA GLU A 6 3.58 -7.42 17.99
C GLU A 6 3.60 -6.60 16.70
N LEU A 7 2.50 -6.58 15.94
CA LEU A 7 2.36 -5.75 14.74
C LEU A 7 2.64 -4.28 15.04
N VAL A 8 2.06 -3.74 16.12
CA VAL A 8 2.28 -2.35 16.53
C VAL A 8 3.75 -2.09 16.89
N GLN A 9 4.42 -3.02 17.58
CA GLN A 9 5.83 -2.88 17.92
C GLN A 9 6.72 -2.92 16.67
N THR A 10 6.48 -3.86 15.76
CA THR A 10 7.20 -3.93 14.48
C THR A 10 7.04 -2.64 13.69
N VAL A 11 5.80 -2.14 13.54
CA VAL A 11 5.54 -0.87 12.83
C VAL A 11 6.23 0.31 13.51
N LYS A 12 6.28 0.38 14.85
CA LYS A 12 6.99 1.44 15.56
C LYS A 12 8.49 1.46 15.23
N VAL A 13 9.12 0.29 15.15
CA VAL A 13 10.54 0.17 14.77
C VAL A 13 10.74 0.67 13.34
N ILE A 14 9.89 0.24 12.41
CA ILE A 14 9.96 0.68 11.00
C ILE A 14 9.81 2.20 10.87
N VAL A 15 8.79 2.78 11.55
CA VAL A 15 8.54 4.22 11.53
C VAL A 15 9.69 5.00 12.17
N LYS A 16 10.38 4.43 13.16
CA LYS A 16 11.59 5.05 13.71
C LYS A 16 12.69 5.16 12.65
N HIS A 17 13.00 4.08 11.93
CA HIS A 17 13.96 4.12 10.82
C HIS A 17 13.58 5.16 9.77
N TRP A 18 12.30 5.22 9.40
CA TRP A 18 11.79 6.23 8.48
C TRP A 18 12.07 7.66 8.96
N ARG A 19 11.79 7.95 10.23
CA ARG A 19 12.00 9.28 10.84
C ARG A 19 13.47 9.65 10.95
N ASP A 20 14.33 8.66 11.13
CA ASP A 20 15.78 8.81 11.23
C ASP A 20 16.43 8.92 9.83
N GLY A 21 15.65 8.88 8.75
CA GLY A 21 16.12 8.96 7.35
C GLY A 21 16.70 7.65 6.82
N GLN A 22 16.59 6.56 7.59
CA GLN A 22 17.03 5.21 7.27
C GLN A 22 15.97 4.51 6.41
N LEU A 23 15.79 5.01 5.19
CA LEU A 23 14.69 4.58 4.32
C LEU A 23 14.84 3.14 3.84
N ASP A 24 16.06 2.68 3.54
CA ASP A 24 16.28 1.30 3.10
C ASP A 24 15.97 0.31 4.22
N GLU A 25 16.33 0.62 5.46
CA GLU A 25 15.98 -0.17 6.65
C GLU A 25 14.47 -0.16 6.91
N ALA A 26 13.82 0.99 6.72
CA ALA A 26 12.37 1.08 6.85
C ALA A 26 11.66 0.21 5.79
N TYR A 27 12.09 0.27 4.53
CA TYR A 27 11.54 -0.55 3.46
C TYR A 27 11.84 -2.05 3.65
N ALA A 28 13.05 -2.41 4.09
CA ALA A 28 13.36 -3.80 4.44
C ALA A 28 12.44 -4.31 5.55
N GLY A 29 12.19 -3.49 6.58
CA GLY A 29 11.24 -3.84 7.64
C GLY A 29 9.81 -4.01 7.14
N TYR A 30 9.34 -3.18 6.21
CA TYR A 30 8.02 -3.36 5.58
C TYR A 30 7.97 -4.63 4.71
N ARG A 31 9.01 -4.90 3.92
CA ARG A 31 9.13 -6.14 3.14
C ARG A 31 8.99 -7.35 4.04
N ASP A 32 9.75 -7.39 5.13
CA ASP A 32 9.73 -8.50 6.08
C ASP A 32 8.36 -8.62 6.74
N LEU A 33 7.76 -7.51 7.18
CA LEU A 33 6.42 -7.48 7.77
C LEU A 33 5.35 -8.06 6.83
N PHE A 34 5.29 -7.59 5.58
CA PHE A 34 4.26 -8.01 4.63
C PHE A 34 4.48 -9.42 4.08
N SER A 35 5.71 -9.94 4.17
CA SER A 35 6.03 -11.32 3.79
C SER A 35 5.66 -12.33 4.87
N ARG A 36 5.30 -11.90 6.09
CA ARG A 36 4.92 -12.82 7.16
C ARG A 36 3.59 -13.50 6.85
N PRO A 37 3.49 -14.83 6.99
CA PRO A 37 2.24 -15.56 6.76
C PRO A 37 1.09 -15.11 7.69
N ASP A 38 1.41 -14.69 8.91
CA ASP A 38 0.43 -14.25 9.90
C ASP A 38 -0.04 -12.80 9.68
N PHE A 39 0.57 -12.06 8.75
CA PHE A 39 0.16 -10.68 8.47
C PHE A 39 -1.29 -10.61 7.96
N ALA A 40 -1.66 -11.54 7.07
CA ALA A 40 -3.00 -11.64 6.51
C ALA A 40 -4.05 -12.11 7.56
N GLU A 41 -3.62 -12.70 8.68
CA GLU A 41 -4.50 -13.08 9.79
C GLU A 41 -4.91 -11.87 10.67
N HIS A 42 -4.23 -10.73 10.55
CA HIS A 42 -4.65 -9.51 11.27
C HIS A 42 -5.98 -8.99 10.73
N ARG A 43 -6.66 -8.16 11.54
CA ARG A 43 -7.85 -7.45 11.07
C ARG A 43 -7.51 -6.60 9.83
N PRO A 44 -8.43 -6.49 8.84
CA PRO A 44 -8.22 -5.65 7.67
C PRO A 44 -7.79 -4.22 8.00
N GLU A 45 -8.30 -3.66 9.10
CA GLU A 45 -8.00 -2.27 9.49
C GLU A 45 -6.58 -2.08 9.99
N ASP A 46 -6.06 -3.10 10.66
CA ASP A 46 -4.67 -3.12 11.14
C ASP A 46 -3.72 -3.32 9.94
N GLN A 47 -4.07 -4.18 8.99
CA GLN A 47 -3.33 -4.38 7.73
C GLN A 47 -3.28 -3.08 6.90
N ARG A 48 -4.44 -2.46 6.65
CA ARG A 48 -4.59 -1.19 5.93
C ARG A 48 -3.77 -0.07 6.55
N SER A 49 -3.75 0.00 7.89
CA SER A 49 -2.96 1.00 8.60
C SER A 49 -1.47 0.82 8.34
N ALA A 50 -0.96 -0.43 8.36
CA ALA A 50 0.43 -0.72 8.03
C ALA A 50 0.76 -0.39 6.56
N PHE A 51 -0.11 -0.75 5.60
CA PHE A 51 0.09 -0.41 4.19
C PHE A 51 0.15 1.10 3.94
N LYS A 52 -0.75 1.87 4.54
CA LYS A 52 -0.77 3.34 4.41
C LYS A 52 0.54 3.98 4.88
N LEU A 53 1.17 3.44 5.92
CA LEU A 53 2.43 3.95 6.46
C LEU A 53 3.63 3.72 5.53
N MET A 54 3.55 2.79 4.58
CA MET A 54 4.56 2.62 3.53
C MET A 54 4.17 3.36 2.25
N ILE A 55 2.95 3.12 1.74
CA ILE A 55 2.54 3.48 0.38
C ILE A 55 2.12 4.94 0.27
N MET A 56 1.48 5.47 1.32
CA MET A 56 0.94 6.84 1.35
C MET A 56 1.77 7.76 2.26
N ALA A 57 2.99 7.34 2.61
CA ALA A 57 3.87 8.06 3.50
C ALA A 57 4.31 9.41 2.90
N LYS A 58 4.25 10.48 3.70
CA LYS A 58 4.82 11.77 3.30
C LYS A 58 6.35 11.66 3.27
N GLY A 59 6.95 12.19 2.21
CA GLY A 59 8.41 12.16 2.03
C GLY A 59 8.94 10.81 1.54
N ALA A 60 8.06 9.91 1.06
CA ALA A 60 8.50 8.71 0.38
C ALA A 60 9.34 9.06 -0.88
N PRO A 61 10.35 8.25 -1.24
CA PRO A 61 11.09 8.40 -2.49
C PRO A 61 10.18 8.45 -3.72
N ASN A 62 10.67 9.08 -4.79
CA ASN A 62 9.91 9.21 -6.03
C ASN A 62 9.56 7.81 -6.58
N PRO A 63 8.26 7.47 -6.74
CA PRO A 63 7.85 6.18 -7.27
C PRO A 63 8.31 5.91 -8.71
N GLU A 64 8.69 6.94 -9.49
CA GLU A 64 9.28 6.79 -10.83
C GLU A 64 10.75 6.36 -10.80
N ARG A 65 11.42 6.53 -9.65
CA ARG A 65 12.83 6.16 -9.44
C ARG A 65 12.98 5.43 -8.11
N PRO A 66 12.32 4.27 -7.94
CA PRO A 66 12.33 3.55 -6.68
C PRO A 66 13.69 2.88 -6.47
N THR A 67 14.13 2.84 -5.21
CA THR A 67 15.28 2.03 -4.78
C THR A 67 14.93 0.55 -4.81
N ASP A 68 15.92 -0.33 -4.76
CA ASP A 68 15.68 -1.77 -4.74
C ASP A 68 14.90 -2.20 -3.50
N ALA A 69 15.25 -1.67 -2.32
CA ALA A 69 14.50 -1.92 -1.07
C ALA A 69 13.03 -1.49 -1.20
N MET A 70 12.77 -0.33 -1.81
CA MET A 70 11.41 0.14 -2.07
C MET A 70 10.65 -0.82 -3.01
N ARG A 71 11.28 -1.30 -4.08
CA ARG A 71 10.65 -2.28 -5.00
C ARG A 71 10.33 -3.59 -4.29
N GLU A 72 11.26 -4.12 -3.50
CA GLU A 72 11.06 -5.37 -2.74
C GLU A 72 9.90 -5.25 -1.75
N ALA A 73 9.81 -4.13 -1.03
CA ALA A 73 8.73 -3.91 -0.07
C ALA A 73 7.35 -3.79 -0.76
N HIS A 74 7.28 -3.11 -1.90
CA HIS A 74 6.03 -3.04 -2.67
C HIS A 74 5.66 -4.38 -3.30
N LEU A 75 6.65 -5.18 -3.73
CA LEU A 75 6.42 -6.54 -4.21
C LEU A 75 5.83 -7.43 -3.10
N ALA A 76 6.39 -7.37 -1.89
CA ALA A 76 5.89 -8.11 -0.73
C ALA A 76 4.47 -7.68 -0.31
N ALA A 77 4.11 -6.41 -0.55
CA ALA A 77 2.78 -5.90 -0.25
C ALA A 77 1.70 -6.36 -1.24
N VAL A 78 2.06 -6.73 -2.48
CA VAL A 78 1.08 -7.07 -3.54
C VAL A 78 0.18 -8.25 -3.15
N PRO A 79 0.67 -9.42 -2.70
CA PRO A 79 -0.21 -10.53 -2.37
C PRO A 79 -1.24 -10.21 -1.27
N PRO A 80 -0.88 -9.70 -0.08
CA PRO A 80 -1.87 -9.39 0.95
C PRO A 80 -2.81 -8.24 0.57
N LEU A 81 -2.37 -7.23 -0.21
CA LEU A 81 -3.29 -6.21 -0.74
C LEU A 81 -4.25 -6.77 -1.77
N THR A 82 -3.81 -7.71 -2.60
CA THR A 82 -4.68 -8.39 -3.59
C THR A 82 -5.78 -9.16 -2.86
N GLU A 83 -5.45 -9.82 -1.75
CA GLU A 83 -6.43 -10.52 -0.90
C GLU A 83 -7.46 -9.55 -0.31
N LEU A 84 -7.02 -8.39 0.22
CA LEU A 84 -7.93 -7.35 0.73
C LEU A 84 -8.87 -6.81 -0.36
N VAL A 85 -8.32 -6.48 -1.52
CA VAL A 85 -9.10 -6.02 -2.68
C VAL A 85 -10.14 -7.07 -3.09
N THR A 86 -9.72 -8.34 -3.19
CA THR A 86 -10.60 -9.44 -3.61
C THR A 86 -11.69 -9.72 -2.59
N THR A 87 -11.36 -9.67 -1.29
CA THR A 87 -12.27 -10.03 -0.20
C THR A 87 -13.25 -8.92 0.16
N HIS A 88 -12.79 -7.66 0.17
CA HIS A 88 -13.58 -6.54 0.68
C HIS A 88 -14.04 -5.56 -0.40
N GLY A 89 -13.36 -5.51 -1.54
CA GLY A 89 -13.72 -4.61 -2.64
C GLY A 89 -13.67 -3.12 -2.28
N ASP A 90 -12.89 -2.72 -1.27
CA ASP A 90 -12.81 -1.31 -0.86
C ASP A 90 -12.01 -0.49 -1.90
N PRO A 91 -12.53 0.66 -2.36
CA PRO A 91 -11.80 1.53 -3.29
C PRO A 91 -10.44 2.02 -2.79
N ALA A 92 -10.27 2.19 -1.47
CA ALA A 92 -8.99 2.61 -0.90
C ALA A 92 -7.94 1.48 -0.96
N ASP A 93 -8.38 0.22 -0.91
CA ASP A 93 -7.48 -0.93 -1.10
C ASP A 93 -6.99 -1.00 -2.54
N HIS A 94 -7.86 -0.69 -3.52
CA HIS A 94 -7.47 -0.56 -4.93
C HIS A 94 -6.46 0.57 -5.14
N GLU A 95 -6.64 1.71 -4.47
CA GLU A 95 -5.71 2.83 -4.52
C GLU A 95 -4.31 2.41 -4.01
N MET A 96 -4.23 1.68 -2.89
CA MET A 96 -2.96 1.19 -2.36
C MET A 96 -2.32 0.13 -3.28
N LEU A 97 -3.10 -0.83 -3.77
CA LEU A 97 -2.60 -1.86 -4.68
C LEU A 97 -2.09 -1.27 -5.99
N GLY A 98 -2.83 -0.35 -6.60
CA GLY A 98 -2.40 0.32 -7.83
C GLY A 98 -1.09 1.09 -7.65
N MET A 99 -0.88 1.72 -6.48
CA MET A 99 0.40 2.38 -6.16
C MET A 99 1.58 1.40 -6.09
N CYS A 100 1.38 0.18 -5.55
CA CYS A 100 2.40 -0.86 -5.63
C CYS A 100 2.76 -1.18 -7.08
N HIS A 101 1.77 -1.32 -7.96
CA HIS A 101 2.02 -1.56 -9.38
C HIS A 101 2.74 -0.40 -10.08
N VAL A 102 2.48 0.86 -9.71
CA VAL A 102 3.26 2.01 -10.22
C VAL A 102 4.73 1.89 -9.86
N VAL A 103 5.03 1.64 -8.58
CA VAL A 103 6.42 1.49 -8.09
C VAL A 103 7.13 0.32 -8.78
N LEU A 104 6.40 -0.77 -9.04
CA LEU A 104 6.94 -1.93 -9.74
C LEU A 104 7.07 -1.74 -11.26
N GLY A 105 6.61 -0.61 -11.82
CA GLY A 105 6.64 -0.33 -13.26
C GLY A 105 5.53 -1.03 -14.06
N ASN A 106 4.55 -1.64 -13.38
CA ASN A 106 3.42 -2.35 -13.98
C ASN A 106 2.27 -1.38 -14.29
N ILE A 107 2.53 -0.41 -15.17
CA ILE A 107 1.65 0.74 -15.39
C ILE A 107 0.26 0.35 -15.90
N GLU A 108 0.17 -0.61 -16.82
CA GLU A 108 -1.12 -1.08 -17.34
C GLU A 108 -1.98 -1.67 -16.22
N SER A 109 -1.39 -2.50 -15.36
CA SER A 109 -2.07 -3.08 -14.20
C SER A 109 -2.49 -1.99 -13.22
N ALA A 110 -1.62 -1.03 -12.92
CA ALA A 110 -1.95 0.09 -12.05
C ALA A 110 -3.18 0.87 -12.58
N SER A 111 -3.20 1.18 -13.88
CA SER A 111 -4.31 1.88 -14.52
C SER A 111 -5.63 1.11 -14.42
N ALA A 112 -5.61 -0.20 -14.68
CA ALA A 112 -6.78 -1.05 -14.54
C ALA A 112 -7.31 -1.08 -13.09
N ILE A 113 -6.42 -1.23 -12.12
CA ILE A 113 -6.76 -1.30 -10.69
C ILE A 113 -7.33 0.03 -10.20
N PHE A 114 -6.73 1.17 -10.56
CA PHE A 114 -7.28 2.49 -10.20
C PHE A 114 -8.66 2.72 -10.81
N ARG A 115 -8.89 2.31 -12.06
CA ARG A 115 -10.21 2.42 -12.71
C ARG A 115 -11.25 1.55 -12.03
N ALA A 116 -10.90 0.34 -11.60
CA ALA A 116 -11.79 -0.52 -10.83
C ALA A 116 -12.21 0.15 -9.51
N GLY A 117 -11.24 0.65 -8.73
CA GLY A 117 -11.52 1.40 -7.50
C GLY A 117 -12.38 2.65 -7.75
N LEU A 118 -12.10 3.40 -8.82
CA LEU A 118 -12.84 4.62 -9.17
C LEU A 118 -14.30 4.31 -9.54
N ASN A 119 -14.55 3.21 -10.24
CA ASN A 119 -15.90 2.80 -10.60
C ASN A 119 -16.73 2.48 -9.35
N ILE A 120 -16.15 1.75 -8.40
CA ILE A 120 -16.80 1.43 -7.12
C ILE A 120 -17.06 2.71 -6.32
N GLU A 121 -16.05 3.56 -6.15
CA GLU A 121 -16.20 4.78 -5.36
C GLU A 121 -17.18 5.77 -5.99
N ARG A 122 -17.22 5.89 -7.32
CA ARG A 122 -18.21 6.75 -7.99
C ARG A 122 -19.65 6.28 -7.78
N GLN A 123 -19.87 4.97 -7.74
CA GLN A 123 -21.20 4.44 -7.44
C GLN A 123 -21.61 4.70 -5.98
N ARG A 124 -20.63 4.69 -5.06
CA ARG A 124 -20.84 4.93 -3.63
C ARG A 124 -21.01 6.42 -3.31
N ASN A 125 -20.05 7.24 -3.73
CA ASN A 125 -20.00 8.68 -3.52
C ASN A 125 -19.18 9.36 -4.64
N PRO A 126 -19.83 9.89 -5.69
CA PRO A 126 -19.16 10.54 -6.82
C PRO A 126 -18.34 11.78 -6.46
N GLN A 127 -18.62 12.40 -5.31
CA GLN A 127 -18.00 13.66 -4.86
C GLN A 127 -16.90 13.43 -3.80
N SER A 128 -16.51 12.19 -3.54
CA SER A 128 -15.49 11.91 -2.53
C SER A 128 -14.09 12.34 -2.96
N ASP A 129 -13.26 12.70 -1.98
CA ASP A 129 -11.84 12.99 -2.21
C ASP A 129 -11.10 11.81 -2.85
N LEU A 130 -11.52 10.57 -2.55
CA LEU A 130 -10.95 9.36 -3.12
C LEU A 130 -11.21 9.25 -4.63
N CYS A 131 -12.38 9.66 -5.13
CA CYS A 131 -12.60 9.79 -6.57
C CYS A 131 -11.57 10.74 -7.21
N GLY A 132 -11.35 11.91 -6.60
CA GLY A 132 -10.36 12.89 -7.05
C GLY A 132 -8.94 12.32 -7.05
N SER A 133 -8.58 11.62 -5.98
CA SER A 133 -7.29 10.97 -5.78
C SER A 133 -7.01 9.89 -6.84
N LEU A 134 -8.01 9.04 -7.15
CA LEU A 134 -7.91 7.99 -8.17
C LEU A 134 -7.85 8.57 -9.58
N MET A 135 -8.68 9.57 -9.91
CA MET A 135 -8.62 10.26 -11.19
C MET A 135 -7.24 10.90 -11.43
N LYS A 136 -6.69 11.55 -10.42
CA LYS A 136 -5.34 12.13 -10.49
C LYS A 136 -4.29 11.06 -10.81
N ARG A 137 -4.31 9.91 -10.13
CA ARG A 137 -3.36 8.82 -10.41
C ARG A 137 -3.49 8.28 -11.83
N ILE A 138 -4.72 8.06 -12.31
CA ILE A 138 -4.96 7.62 -13.68
C ILE A 138 -4.42 8.62 -14.70
N SER A 139 -4.46 9.92 -14.41
CA SER A 139 -3.96 10.96 -15.33
C SER A 139 -2.44 11.09 -15.38
N LEU A 140 -1.73 10.56 -14.38
CA LEU A 140 -0.28 10.69 -14.23
C LEU A 140 0.50 9.46 -14.76
N ILE A 141 -0.21 8.44 -15.22
CA ILE A 141 0.35 7.19 -15.73
C ILE A 141 -0.08 6.96 -17.18
#